data_AF-Q7X191-F1
#
_entry.id   AF-Q7X191-F1
#
_cell.length_a   1.000
_cell.length_b   1.000
_cell.length_c   1.000
_cell.angle_alpha   90.00
_cell.angle_beta   90.00
_cell.angle_gamma   90.00
#
_symmetry.space_group_name_H-M   'P 1'
#
loop_
_entity.id
_entity.type
_entity.pdbx_description
1 polymer ?
#
loop_
_entity_poly.entity_id
_entity_poly.type
_entity_poly.pdbx_seq_one_letter_code
_entity_poly.pdbx_strand_id
1 'polypeptide(L)'
;SFYHTDDSRMISYPISYNNQSDRRCVMQFKKMDSGTVQVIRYEGYDREKRRSITKVIGCLQADTLEATVELTNKLTGDEYNELLEYRNNALLEASKSERLSITKNICSHIEKAAYCIAEKEYTVVDKDGSISSLITVDQEFVRQAIDAMKRLSKALKSTGLITRENGKKNEKSDAPLIFKE
;
A
#
# COMPACT_ATOMS: atom_id res chain seq x y z
N SER A 1 1.20 -4.34 -34.94
CA SER A 1 1.13 -3.04 -34.23
C SER A 1 0.27 -3.22 -33.00
N PHE A 2 0.57 -2.49 -31.93
CA PHE A 2 -0.04 -2.50 -30.59
C PHE A 2 0.51 -3.53 -29.60
N TYR A 3 1.71 -3.27 -29.11
CA TYR A 3 1.99 -3.51 -27.69
C TYR A 3 1.39 -2.33 -26.91
N HIS A 4 0.37 -2.60 -26.10
CA HIS A 4 0.01 -1.73 -24.99
C HIS A 4 1.10 -1.88 -23.93
N THR A 5 1.98 -0.89 -23.83
CA THR A 5 2.82 -0.72 -22.65
C THR A 5 1.93 -0.27 -21.50
N ASP A 6 1.80 -1.14 -20.50
CA ASP A 6 1.18 -0.85 -19.22
C ASP A 6 1.74 0.44 -18.63
N ASP A 7 0.82 1.38 -18.43
CA ASP A 7 1.00 2.70 -17.85
C ASP A 7 1.24 2.60 -16.33
N SER A 8 2.32 1.93 -15.96
CA SER A 8 2.74 1.69 -14.58
C SER A 8 3.72 2.75 -14.05
N ARG A 9 3.74 3.94 -14.67
CA ARG A 9 4.57 5.08 -14.26
C ARG A 9 3.77 6.27 -13.76
N MET A 10 2.81 6.06 -12.87
CA MET A 10 2.40 7.10 -11.91
C MET A 10 1.78 6.45 -10.67
N ILE A 11 2.63 6.02 -9.74
CA ILE A 11 2.29 6.23 -8.33
C ILE A 11 2.91 7.57 -7.96
N SER A 12 2.33 8.64 -8.50
CA SER A 12 2.47 9.95 -7.90
C SER A 12 1.74 9.86 -6.57
N TYR A 13 2.47 9.62 -5.48
CA TYR A 13 1.93 10.00 -4.18
C TYR A 13 1.77 11.52 -4.26
N PRO A 14 0.54 12.06 -4.18
CA PRO A 14 0.38 13.49 -4.05
C PRO A 14 0.88 13.83 -2.65
N ILE A 15 2.18 14.07 -2.52
CA ILE A 15 2.67 14.89 -1.43
C ILE A 15 2.21 16.30 -1.83
N SER A 16 0.96 16.60 -1.50
CA SER A 16 0.39 17.92 -1.63
C SER A 16 1.10 18.86 -0.65
N TYR A 17 2.32 19.28 -0.98
CA TYR A 17 2.85 20.55 -0.50
C TYR A 17 2.28 21.68 -1.35
N ASN A 18 0.95 21.69 -1.53
CA ASN A 18 0.22 22.90 -1.85
C ASN A 18 -0.02 23.62 -0.53
N ASN A 19 1.04 24.25 -0.01
CA ASN A 19 0.91 25.34 0.96
C ASN A 19 2.11 26.27 0.77
N GLN A 20 2.00 27.15 -0.21
CA GLN A 20 2.79 28.39 -0.29
C GLN A 20 2.45 29.37 0.87
N SER A 21 1.85 28.90 1.96
CA SER A 21 1.28 29.69 3.05
C SER A 21 1.85 29.37 4.43
N ASP A 22 2.61 28.30 4.63
CA ASP A 22 3.25 28.03 5.94
C ASP A 22 4.78 28.26 5.85
N ARG A 23 5.23 29.42 6.35
CA ARG A 23 6.63 29.87 6.39
C ARG A 23 7.46 29.09 7.41
N ARG A 24 7.41 27.75 7.41
CA ARG A 24 8.08 26.92 8.44
C ARG A 24 8.97 25.80 7.92
N CYS A 25 8.85 25.36 6.67
CA CYS A 25 9.80 24.38 6.12
C CYS A 25 10.89 25.08 5.31
N VAL A 26 12.13 24.99 5.78
CA VAL A 26 13.31 25.47 5.06
C VAL A 26 13.73 24.46 3.97
N MET A 27 13.31 23.21 4.12
CA MET A 27 13.72 22.08 3.28
C MET A 27 12.64 21.62 2.30
N GLN A 28 13.07 21.18 1.12
CA GLN A 28 12.25 20.54 0.10
C GLN A 28 12.89 19.22 -0.32
N PHE A 29 12.04 18.19 -0.52
CA PHE A 29 12.47 16.84 -0.88
C PHE A 29 11.88 16.46 -2.24
N LYS A 30 12.74 16.19 -3.22
CA LYS A 30 12.31 15.87 -4.58
C LYS A 30 12.80 14.49 -5.00
N LYS A 31 11.87 13.57 -5.26
CA LYS A 31 12.19 12.25 -5.80
C LYS A 31 12.67 12.39 -7.25
N MET A 32 13.75 11.69 -7.57
CA MET A 32 14.37 11.64 -8.88
C MET A 32 14.13 10.27 -9.50
N ASP A 33 14.06 10.23 -10.83
CA ASP A 33 13.91 8.97 -11.59
C ASP A 33 15.12 8.03 -11.41
N SER A 34 16.26 8.56 -10.96
CA SER A 34 17.48 7.81 -10.65
C SER A 34 17.43 7.01 -9.34
N GLY A 35 16.27 6.93 -8.67
CA GLY A 35 16.15 6.21 -7.39
C GLY A 35 16.74 6.96 -6.19
N THR A 36 16.83 8.29 -6.27
CA THR A 36 17.31 9.14 -5.18
C THR A 36 16.30 10.23 -4.85
N VAL A 37 16.40 10.80 -3.65
CA VAL A 37 15.63 11.97 -3.22
C VAL A 37 16.59 13.14 -3.05
N GLN A 38 16.46 14.17 -3.88
CA GLN A 38 17.20 15.41 -3.71
C GLN A 38 16.70 16.17 -2.49
N VAL A 39 17.65 16.67 -1.70
CA VAL A 39 17.41 17.52 -0.55
C VAL A 39 17.78 18.95 -0.93
N ILE A 40 16.78 19.82 -0.93
CA ILE A 40 16.87 21.18 -1.43
C ILE A 40 16.60 22.14 -0.28
N ARG A 41 17.52 23.06 -0.03
CA ARG A 41 17.40 24.11 0.98
C ARG A 41 16.92 25.41 0.35
N TYR A 42 16.01 26.12 1.01
CA TYR A 42 15.66 27.49 0.67
C TYR A 42 16.68 28.47 1.24
N GLU A 43 17.28 29.32 0.40
CA GLU A 43 18.29 30.30 0.81
C GLU A 43 17.77 31.75 0.76
N GLY A 44 16.54 31.98 0.28
CA GLY A 44 15.94 33.31 0.23
C GLY A 44 15.15 33.57 -1.05
N TYR A 45 14.78 34.83 -1.27
CA TYR A 45 14.01 35.25 -2.44
C TYR A 45 14.74 36.37 -3.17
N ASP A 46 15.01 36.17 -4.46
CA ASP A 46 15.53 37.19 -5.35
C ASP A 46 14.37 38.09 -5.78
N ARG A 47 14.33 39.31 -5.22
CA ARG A 47 13.25 40.28 -5.48
C ARG A 47 13.30 40.84 -6.90
N GLU A 48 14.48 40.94 -7.50
CA GLU A 48 14.64 41.48 -8.87
C GLU A 48 14.13 40.47 -9.89
N LYS A 49 14.50 39.20 -9.72
CA LYS A 49 14.09 38.11 -10.63
C LYS A 49 12.76 37.45 -10.24
N ARG A 50 12.12 37.94 -9.18
CA ARG A 50 10.84 37.45 -8.63
C ARG A 50 10.79 35.93 -8.47
N ARG A 51 11.87 35.33 -7.96
CA ARG A 51 12.00 33.86 -7.80
C ARG A 51 12.68 33.46 -6.50
N SER A 52 12.36 32.28 -6.00
CA SER A 52 13.05 31.67 -4.85
C SER A 52 14.49 31.28 -5.21
N ILE A 53 15.38 31.43 -4.25
CA ILE A 53 16.75 30.92 -4.28
C ILE A 53 16.75 29.62 -3.50
N THR A 54 17.08 28.53 -4.19
CA THR A 54 17.12 27.19 -3.60
C THR A 54 18.41 26.50 -4.00
N LYS A 55 18.97 25.72 -3.09
CA LYS A 55 20.23 24.99 -3.31
C LYS A 55 20.06 23.51 -3.01
N VAL A 56 20.50 22.66 -3.92
CA VAL A 56 20.63 21.22 -3.65
C VAL A 56 21.82 21.02 -2.71
N ILE A 57 21.58 20.46 -1.52
CA ILE A 57 22.62 20.25 -0.51
C ILE A 57 23.08 18.78 -0.43
N GLY A 58 22.29 17.87 -0.98
CA GLY A 58 22.63 16.45 -1.09
C GLY A 58 21.46 15.61 -1.58
N CYS A 59 21.62 14.29 -1.47
CA CYS A 59 20.60 13.32 -1.86
C CYS A 59 20.48 12.23 -0.79
N LEU A 60 19.29 11.63 -0.70
CA LEU A 60 19.02 10.38 0.00
C LEU A 60 18.86 9.26 -1.03
N GLN A 61 19.16 8.02 -0.63
CA GLN A 61 18.70 6.86 -1.39
C GLN A 61 17.19 6.73 -1.25
N ALA A 62 16.44 6.51 -2.34
CA ALA A 62 14.97 6.51 -2.26
C ALA A 62 14.40 5.32 -1.47
N ASP A 63 15.09 4.19 -1.48
CA ASP A 63 14.60 2.95 -0.85
C ASP A 63 14.89 2.90 0.65
N THR A 64 16.07 3.36 1.07
CA THR A 64 16.49 3.34 2.48
C THR A 64 16.25 4.68 3.18
N LEU A 65 16.09 5.76 2.40
CA LEU A 65 16.06 7.15 2.87
C LEU A 65 17.26 7.51 3.74
N GLU A 66 18.39 6.83 3.52
CA GLU A 66 19.63 7.09 4.24
C GLU A 66 20.29 8.35 3.72
N ALA A 67 20.63 9.23 4.65
CA ALA A 67 21.42 10.43 4.38
C ALA A 67 22.90 10.06 4.32
N THR A 68 23.61 10.63 3.35
CA THR A 68 25.07 10.53 3.33
C THR A 68 25.67 11.30 4.51
N VAL A 69 26.80 10.84 5.04
CA VAL A 69 27.52 11.54 6.12
C VAL A 69 27.81 13.01 5.75
N GLU A 70 28.13 13.26 4.48
CA GLU A 70 28.33 14.61 3.96
C GLU A 70 27.09 15.49 4.02
N LEU A 71 25.90 14.93 3.77
CA LEU A 71 24.65 15.66 3.89
C LEU A 71 24.40 16.00 5.37
N THR A 72 24.56 15.03 6.26
CA THR A 72 24.33 15.21 7.71
C THR A 72 25.22 16.31 8.29
N ASN A 73 26.48 16.39 7.86
CA ASN A 73 27.43 17.40 8.33
C ASN A 73 27.12 18.83 7.84
N LYS A 74 26.28 18.99 6.81
CA LYS A 74 25.91 20.30 6.23
C LYS A 74 24.62 20.87 6.81
N LEU A 75 23.88 20.10 7.59
CA LEU A 75 22.58 20.48 8.13
C LEU A 75 22.71 21.22 9.46
N THR A 76 21.88 22.23 9.65
CA THR A 76 21.64 22.81 10.98
C THR A 76 20.75 21.86 11.80
N GLY A 77 20.62 22.11 13.11
CA GLY A 77 19.76 21.29 13.98
C GLY A 77 18.30 21.25 13.51
N ASP A 78 17.76 22.39 13.08
CA ASP A 78 16.38 22.47 12.59
C ASP A 78 16.20 21.74 11.25
N GLU A 79 17.15 21.88 10.33
CA GLU A 79 17.11 21.18 9.04
C GLU A 79 17.28 19.67 9.18
N TYR A 80 18.08 19.24 10.16
CA TYR A 80 18.21 17.83 10.50
C TYR A 80 16.90 17.27 11.06
N ASN A 81 16.19 18.03 11.89
CA ASN A 81 14.86 17.65 12.38
C ASN A 81 13.84 17.55 11.23
N GLU A 82 13.80 18.52 10.31
CA GLU A 82 12.93 18.45 9.12
C GLU A 82 13.23 17.22 8.26
N LEU A 83 14.51 16.87 8.09
CA LEU A 83 14.93 15.66 7.37
C LEU A 83 14.44 14.38 8.08
N LEU A 84 14.54 14.31 9.41
CA LEU A 84 14.05 13.17 10.18
C LEU A 84 12.53 13.02 10.09
N GLU A 85 11.79 14.13 10.18
CA GLU A 85 10.34 14.14 9.99
C GLU A 85 9.94 13.63 8.60
N TYR A 86 10.61 14.12 7.55
CA TYR A 86 10.40 13.62 6.19
C TYR A 86 10.63 12.10 6.10
N ARG A 87 11.75 11.60 6.63
CA ARG A 87 12.09 10.18 6.62
C ARG A 87 11.02 9.35 7.33
N ASN A 88 10.62 9.75 8.53
CA ASN A 88 9.62 9.02 9.32
C ASN A 88 8.26 8.97 8.62
N ASN A 89 7.83 10.10 8.06
CA ASN A 89 6.57 10.18 7.32
C ASN A 89 6.61 9.33 6.05
N ALA A 90 7.70 9.39 5.28
CA ALA A 90 7.85 8.59 4.07
C ALA A 90 7.86 7.09 4.36
N LEU A 91 8.55 6.64 5.42
CA LEU A 91 8.53 5.23 5.86
C LEU A 91 7.13 4.79 6.31
N LEU A 92 6.42 5.66 7.04
CA LEU A 92 5.05 5.38 7.48
C LEU A 92 4.11 5.23 6.27
N GLU A 93 4.17 6.14 5.30
CA GLU A 93 3.36 6.09 4.09
C GLU A 93 3.69 4.89 3.21
N ALA A 94 4.98 4.54 3.06
CA ALA A 94 5.40 3.33 2.36
C ALA A 94 4.78 2.08 3.02
N SER A 95 4.84 1.99 4.35
CA SER A 95 4.23 0.88 5.10
C SER A 95 2.70 0.85 4.99
N LYS A 96 2.03 2.00 4.98
CA LYS A 96 0.57 2.07 4.73
C LYS A 96 0.22 1.60 3.31
N SER A 97 0.96 2.07 2.31
CA SER A 97 0.74 1.72 0.91
C SER A 97 0.98 0.22 0.66
N GLU A 98 2.05 -0.33 1.23
CA GLU A 98 2.34 -1.76 1.20
C GLU A 98 1.19 -2.57 1.82
N ARG A 99 0.76 -2.21 3.03
CA ARG A 99 -0.37 -2.88 3.69
C ARG A 99 -1.65 -2.80 2.86
N LEU A 100 -1.95 -1.64 2.28
CA LEU A 100 -3.13 -1.46 1.42
C LEU A 100 -3.04 -2.34 0.17
N SER A 101 -1.86 -2.42 -0.46
CA SER A 101 -1.60 -3.28 -1.62
C SER A 101 -1.82 -4.76 -1.28
N ILE A 102 -1.24 -5.22 -0.15
CA ILE A 102 -1.44 -6.58 0.35
C ILE A 102 -2.94 -6.86 0.58
N THR A 103 -3.66 -5.94 1.23
CA THR A 103 -5.10 -6.10 1.45
C THR A 103 -5.88 -6.21 0.15
N LYS A 104 -5.61 -5.36 -0.85
CA LYS A 104 -6.27 -5.44 -2.17
C LYS A 104 -5.98 -6.76 -2.89
N ASN A 105 -4.74 -7.22 -2.84
CA ASN A 105 -4.33 -8.49 -3.45
C ASN A 105 -5.02 -9.67 -2.76
N ILE A 106 -5.14 -9.65 -1.43
CA ILE A 106 -5.88 -10.66 -0.67
C ILE A 106 -7.34 -10.69 -1.10
N CYS A 107 -8.02 -9.53 -1.19
CA CYS A 107 -9.41 -9.47 -1.65
C CYS A 107 -9.56 -10.08 -3.05
N SER A 108 -8.71 -9.69 -4.00
CA SER A 108 -8.75 -10.23 -5.37
C SER A 108 -8.49 -11.74 -5.40
N HIS A 109 -7.56 -12.25 -4.59
CA HIS A 109 -7.30 -13.70 -4.52
C HIS A 109 -8.45 -14.47 -3.87
N ILE A 110 -9.11 -13.91 -2.86
CA ILE A 110 -10.31 -14.52 -2.26
C ILE A 110 -11.44 -14.59 -3.29
N GLU A 111 -11.67 -13.52 -4.07
CA GLU A 111 -12.67 -13.52 -5.14
C GLU A 111 -12.35 -14.56 -6.21
N LYS A 112 -11.11 -14.61 -6.71
CA LYS A 112 -10.68 -15.63 -7.69
C LYS A 112 -10.84 -17.05 -7.15
N ALA A 113 -10.46 -17.29 -5.90
CA ALA A 113 -10.65 -18.59 -5.26
C ALA A 113 -12.13 -18.97 -5.17
N ALA A 114 -13.01 -18.01 -4.84
CA ALA A 114 -14.45 -18.22 -4.81
C ALA A 114 -14.99 -18.58 -6.21
N TYR A 115 -14.55 -17.88 -7.27
CA TYR A 115 -14.91 -18.20 -8.66
C TYR A 115 -14.46 -19.62 -9.05
N CYS A 116 -13.20 -20.00 -8.82
CA CYS A 116 -12.72 -21.35 -9.15
C CYS A 116 -13.50 -22.45 -8.42
N ILE A 117 -13.91 -22.20 -7.17
CA ILE A 117 -14.76 -23.13 -6.40
C ILE A 117 -16.18 -23.19 -6.98
N ALA A 118 -16.77 -22.04 -7.33
CA ALA A 118 -18.14 -21.96 -7.85
C ALA A 118 -18.27 -22.61 -9.24
N GLU A 119 -17.31 -22.36 -10.12
CA GLU A 119 -17.23 -22.94 -11.48
C GLU A 119 -16.84 -24.41 -11.48
N LYS A 120 -16.54 -24.99 -10.30
CA LYS A 120 -16.06 -26.37 -10.15
C LYS A 120 -14.85 -26.68 -11.04
N GLU A 121 -13.98 -25.70 -11.25
CA GLU A 121 -12.71 -25.85 -11.98
C GLU A 121 -11.66 -26.53 -11.09
N TYR A 122 -12.03 -27.66 -10.48
CA TYR A 122 -11.16 -28.50 -9.71
C TYR A 122 -11.43 -29.97 -10.05
N THR A 123 -10.38 -30.79 -10.11
CA THR A 123 -10.55 -32.23 -10.25
C THR A 123 -11.09 -32.81 -8.97
N VAL A 124 -12.24 -33.46 -9.09
CA VAL A 124 -12.60 -34.56 -8.20
C VAL A 124 -11.96 -35.80 -8.82
N VAL A 125 -11.02 -36.43 -8.11
CA VAL A 125 -10.53 -37.76 -8.50
C VAL A 125 -11.61 -38.75 -8.10
N ASP A 126 -12.22 -39.39 -9.09
CA ASP A 126 -13.19 -40.45 -8.85
C ASP A 126 -12.49 -41.67 -8.20
N LYS A 127 -13.26 -42.54 -7.54
CA LYS A 127 -12.73 -43.68 -6.76
C LYS A 127 -11.92 -44.68 -7.60
N ASP A 128 -12.03 -44.59 -8.92
CA ASP A 128 -11.36 -45.40 -9.93
C ASP A 128 -10.06 -44.74 -10.46
N GLY A 129 -9.68 -43.56 -9.97
CA GLY A 129 -8.41 -42.91 -10.27
C GLY A 129 -8.38 -42.12 -11.59
N SER A 130 -9.52 -41.92 -12.25
CA SER A 130 -9.61 -41.11 -13.47
C SER A 130 -9.57 -39.61 -13.15
N ILE A 131 -8.81 -38.84 -13.94
CA ILE A 131 -8.60 -37.39 -13.78
C ILE A 131 -9.30 -36.67 -14.95
N SER A 132 -10.25 -35.78 -14.66
CA SER A 132 -11.04 -35.06 -15.69
C SER A 132 -10.70 -33.56 -15.86
N SER A 133 -9.79 -32.98 -15.07
CA SER A 133 -9.27 -31.58 -15.19
C SER A 133 -7.96 -31.32 -14.40
N LEU A 134 -7.41 -30.09 -14.42
CA LEU A 134 -5.99 -29.78 -14.11
C LEU A 134 -5.61 -29.47 -12.65
N ILE A 135 -6.55 -29.28 -11.70
CA ILE A 135 -6.23 -28.84 -10.31
C ILE A 135 -6.92 -29.73 -9.29
N THR A 136 -6.18 -30.62 -8.63
CA THR A 136 -6.71 -31.49 -7.58
C THR A 136 -6.92 -30.69 -6.30
N VAL A 137 -8.18 -30.41 -5.96
CA VAL A 137 -8.55 -29.83 -4.65
C VAL A 137 -8.74 -31.00 -3.68
N ASP A 138 -7.72 -31.28 -2.88
CA ASP A 138 -7.83 -32.31 -1.84
C ASP A 138 -8.62 -31.80 -0.62
N GLN A 139 -9.04 -32.73 0.25
CA GLN A 139 -9.80 -32.38 1.46
C GLN A 139 -8.99 -31.51 2.44
N GLU A 140 -7.67 -31.59 2.40
CA GLU A 140 -6.79 -30.85 3.29
C GLU A 140 -6.71 -29.37 2.89
N PHE A 141 -6.66 -29.07 1.58
CA PHE A 141 -6.82 -27.73 1.03
C PHE A 141 -8.16 -27.12 1.43
N VAL A 142 -9.26 -27.86 1.27
CA VAL A 142 -10.60 -27.38 1.67
C VAL A 142 -10.64 -27.04 3.16
N ARG A 143 -10.07 -27.90 4.00
CA ARG A 143 -9.97 -27.68 5.45
C ARG A 143 -9.17 -26.41 5.78
N GLN A 144 -8.01 -26.24 5.16
CA GLN A 144 -7.15 -25.06 5.36
C GLN A 144 -7.83 -23.77 4.88
N ALA A 145 -8.52 -23.80 3.73
CA ALA A 145 -9.28 -22.67 3.21
C ALA A 145 -10.41 -22.26 4.17
N ILE A 146 -11.18 -23.23 4.68
CA ILE A 146 -12.24 -22.98 5.67
C ILE A 146 -11.66 -22.37 6.96
N ASP A 147 -10.55 -22.91 7.47
CA ASP A 147 -9.91 -22.39 8.68
C ASP A 147 -9.37 -20.97 8.47
N ALA A 148 -8.79 -20.68 7.31
CA ALA A 148 -8.35 -19.33 6.94
C ALA A 148 -9.51 -18.35 6.87
N MET A 149 -10.62 -18.72 6.22
CA MET A 149 -11.84 -17.89 6.16
C MET A 149 -12.43 -17.63 7.55
N LYS A 150 -12.45 -18.64 8.44
CA LYS A 150 -12.90 -18.48 9.83
C LYS A 150 -12.00 -17.50 10.61
N ARG A 151 -10.68 -17.60 10.46
CA ARG A 151 -9.71 -16.68 11.11
C ARG A 151 -9.90 -15.25 10.60
N LEU A 152 -10.05 -15.07 9.29
CA LEU A 152 -10.35 -13.78 8.68
C LEU A 152 -11.67 -13.19 9.21
N SER A 153 -12.74 -13.98 9.21
CA SER A 153 -14.04 -13.55 9.76
C SER A 153 -13.96 -13.15 11.23
N LYS A 154 -13.21 -13.90 12.05
CA LYS A 154 -12.98 -13.57 13.46
C LYS A 154 -12.20 -12.28 13.62
N ALA A 155 -11.14 -12.08 12.84
CA ALA A 155 -10.34 -10.85 12.85
C ALA A 155 -11.21 -9.64 12.49
N LEU A 156 -11.97 -9.71 11.39
CA LEU A 156 -12.88 -8.64 10.96
C LEU A 156 -13.93 -8.32 12.04
N LYS A 157 -14.53 -9.33 12.68
CA LYS A 157 -15.46 -9.11 13.81
C LYS A 157 -14.79 -8.44 15.01
N SER A 158 -13.54 -8.80 15.33
CA SER A 158 -12.82 -8.20 16.45
C SER A 158 -12.46 -6.72 16.23
N THR A 159 -12.35 -6.27 14.97
CA THR A 159 -12.13 -4.85 14.64
C THR A 159 -13.38 -3.98 14.78
N GLY A 160 -14.56 -4.56 15.00
CA GLY A 160 -15.84 -3.83 15.06
C GLY A 160 -16.37 -3.36 13.69
N LEU A 161 -15.63 -3.61 12.60
CA LEU A 161 -16.04 -3.29 11.22
C LEU A 161 -17.22 -4.14 10.73
N ILE A 162 -17.43 -5.32 11.32
CA ILE A 162 -18.58 -6.19 11.05
C ILE A 162 -19.36 -6.36 12.35
N THR A 163 -20.54 -5.75 12.44
CA THR A 163 -21.49 -6.00 13.52
C THR A 163 -22.34 -7.23 13.21
N ARG A 164 -22.54 -8.11 14.20
CA ARG A 164 -23.57 -9.17 14.11
C ARG A 164 -24.93 -8.47 14.07
N GLU A 165 -25.78 -8.83 13.11
CA GLU A 165 -27.21 -8.66 13.33
C GLU A 165 -27.59 -9.49 14.56
N ASN A 166 -27.95 -8.80 15.64
CA ASN A 166 -28.73 -9.41 16.70
C ASN A 166 -30.15 -9.59 16.16
N GLY A 167 -30.42 -10.74 15.54
CA GLY A 167 -31.70 -11.01 14.89
C GLY A 167 -32.08 -12.48 14.90
N LYS A 168 -32.42 -12.99 16.09
CA LYS A 168 -33.29 -14.16 16.37
C LYS A 168 -32.89 -15.52 15.79
N LYS A 169 -32.84 -16.51 16.69
CA LYS A 169 -33.05 -17.93 16.36
C LYS A 169 -34.27 -18.05 15.44
N ASN A 170 -34.08 -18.50 14.20
CA ASN A 170 -34.81 -19.62 13.58
C ASN A 170 -34.37 -19.79 12.12
N GLU A 171 -34.06 -21.04 11.78
CA GLU A 171 -34.20 -21.72 10.49
C GLU A 171 -34.04 -20.93 9.18
N LYS A 172 -33.03 -21.36 8.38
CA LYS A 172 -32.95 -21.29 6.91
C LYS A 172 -33.22 -19.91 6.27
N SER A 173 -32.15 -19.15 5.97
CA SER A 173 -31.93 -18.54 4.64
C SER A 173 -30.70 -17.62 4.66
N ASP A 174 -30.05 -17.57 3.50
CA ASP A 174 -28.95 -16.66 3.15
C ASP A 174 -29.34 -15.20 3.39
N ALA A 175 -28.70 -14.54 4.36
CA ALA A 175 -28.77 -13.09 4.53
C ALA A 175 -27.42 -12.45 4.14
N PRO A 176 -27.40 -11.41 3.28
CA PRO A 176 -26.16 -10.80 2.80
C PRO A 176 -25.51 -9.91 3.86
N LEU A 177 -24.17 -9.88 3.85
CA LEU A 177 -23.36 -9.02 4.70
C LEU A 177 -23.43 -7.56 4.21
N ILE A 178 -23.80 -6.63 5.08
CA ILE A 178 -23.82 -5.18 4.78
C ILE A 178 -22.61 -4.52 5.46
N PHE A 179 -21.85 -3.75 4.68
CA PHE A 179 -20.73 -2.93 5.15
C PHE A 179 -21.24 -1.56 5.61
N LYS A 180 -20.69 -1.02 6.72
CA LYS A 180 -20.93 0.38 7.11
C LYS A 180 -19.90 1.29 6.42
N GLU A 181 -20.41 2.36 5.79
CA GLU A 181 -19.61 3.52 5.36
C GLU A 181 -19.06 4.32 6.56
#